data_AF-A0A925R554-F1
#
_entry.id   AF-A0A925R554-F1
#
_cell.length_a   1.000
_cell.length_b   1.000
_cell.length_c   1.000
_cell.angle_alpha   90.00
_cell.angle_beta   90.00
_cell.angle_gamma   90.00
#
_symmetry.space_group_name_H-M   'P 1'
#
loop_
_entity.id
_entity.type
_entity.pdbx_description
1 polymer ?
#
loop_
_entity_poly.entity_id
_entity_poly.type
_entity_poly.pdbx_seq_one_letter_code
_entity_poly.pdbx_strand_id
1 'polypeptide(L)'
;MLKIVKHLKPFILPLLLAIVLLYVQAMADLALPDYMSNIVNKGVQQSGIDHAVPEAVSKTEMDKLLLFLFSEDKSAVLDSYNLIESSTSTYGDLLKDYPNLNGEDVYVLKDLTASQIDSIDLVMAKALLSASGVDKMIADANGEEIDFNGTKIPAGTDLFAMLAQIPEEKRAEIVDASSAKFESMGDKMVIQVGANIVKTTYDTLGVDTGKLQRNYILNIGYIMLLITLLGAACSIAVGFIAAKIAAGLGRDLRK
;
A
#
# COMPACT_ATOMS: atom_id res chain seq x y z
N MET A 1 -23.20 35.05 35.95
CA MET A 1 -22.32 33.94 35.52
C MET A 1 -20.83 34.24 35.68
N LEU A 2 -20.35 35.47 35.46
CA LEU A 2 -18.93 35.86 35.61
C LEU A 2 -18.29 35.63 37.00
N LYS A 3 -19.09 35.61 38.09
CA LYS A 3 -18.57 35.34 39.46
C LYS A 3 -18.10 33.89 39.66
N ILE A 4 -18.64 32.93 38.90
CA ILE A 4 -18.28 31.50 38.98
C ILE A 4 -16.91 31.27 38.32
N VAL A 5 -16.63 31.99 37.22
CA VAL A 5 -15.35 31.93 36.48
C VAL A 5 -14.15 32.26 37.38
N LYS A 6 -14.33 33.13 38.38
CA LYS A 6 -13.26 33.46 39.35
C LYS A 6 -12.86 32.26 40.21
N HIS A 7 -13.82 31.41 40.59
CA HIS A 7 -13.60 30.21 41.40
C HIS A 7 -13.10 29.02 40.57
N LEU A 8 -13.17 29.12 39.23
CA LEU A 8 -12.63 28.12 38.31
C LEU A 8 -11.13 28.31 38.03
N LYS A 9 -10.57 29.50 38.33
CA LYS A 9 -9.15 29.83 38.07
C LYS A 9 -8.14 28.80 38.61
N PRO A 10 -8.29 28.24 39.83
CA PRO A 10 -7.37 27.22 40.34
C PRO A 10 -7.42 25.90 39.56
N PHE A 11 -8.49 25.67 38.79
CA PHE A 11 -8.75 24.43 38.06
C PHE A 11 -8.48 24.55 36.55
N ILE A 12 -7.91 25.66 36.07
CA ILE A 12 -7.64 25.87 34.63
C ILE A 12 -6.71 24.80 34.06
N LEU A 13 -5.62 24.47 34.77
CA LEU A 13 -4.67 23.46 34.32
C LEU A 13 -5.29 22.06 34.18
N PRO A 14 -5.97 21.50 35.21
CA PRO A 14 -6.66 20.22 35.04
C PRO A 14 -7.80 20.29 34.02
N LEU A 15 -8.50 21.43 33.88
CA LEU A 15 -9.51 21.62 32.84
C LEU A 15 -8.91 21.52 31.44
N LEU A 16 -7.78 22.19 31.18
CA LEU A 16 -7.06 22.12 29.91
C LEU A 16 -6.60 20.69 29.63
N LEU A 17 -6.03 20.00 30.63
CA LEU A 17 -5.64 18.60 30.51
C LEU A 17 -6.83 17.70 30.14
N ALA A 18 -8.00 17.90 30.75
CA ALA A 18 -9.21 17.15 30.41
C ALA A 18 -9.65 17.41 28.96
N ILE A 19 -9.54 18.63 28.46
CA ILE A 19 -9.85 18.97 27.06
C ILE A 19 -8.89 18.25 26.11
N VAL A 20 -7.58 18.25 26.41
CA VAL A 20 -6.58 17.53 25.61
C VAL A 20 -6.86 16.03 25.60
N LEU A 21 -7.17 15.43 26.76
CA LEU A 21 -7.51 14.01 26.85
C LEU A 21 -8.80 13.67 26.10
N LEU A 22 -9.82 14.53 26.13
CA LEU A 22 -11.03 14.38 25.32
C LEU A 22 -10.73 14.44 23.83
N TYR A 23 -9.83 15.34 23.41
CA TYR A 23 -9.38 15.40 22.02
C TYR A 23 -8.67 14.11 21.60
N VAL A 24 -7.75 13.60 22.41
CA VAL A 24 -7.06 12.31 22.15
C VAL A 24 -8.06 11.17 22.09
N GLN A 25 -9.03 11.11 23.02
CA GLN A 25 -10.09 10.10 23.00
C GLN A 25 -10.91 10.17 21.70
N ALA A 26 -11.33 11.37 21.29
CA ALA A 26 -12.11 11.55 20.06
C ALA A 26 -11.31 11.14 18.81
N MET A 27 -10.00 11.43 18.77
CA MET A 27 -9.13 10.98 17.69
C MET A 27 -8.94 9.45 17.68
N ALA A 28 -8.84 8.82 18.86
CA ALA A 28 -8.77 7.37 18.97
C ALA A 28 -10.04 6.70 18.41
N ASP A 29 -11.21 7.22 18.78
CA ASP A 29 -12.51 6.70 18.29
C ASP A 29 -12.68 6.92 16.78
N LEU A 30 -12.22 8.07 16.27
CA LEU A 30 -12.31 8.40 14.84
C LEU A 30 -11.33 7.60 13.97
N ALA A 31 -10.23 7.12 14.54
CA ALA A 31 -9.25 6.30 13.82
C ALA A 31 -9.70 4.84 13.65
N LEU A 32 -10.56 4.31 14.51
CA LEU A 32 -11.00 2.90 14.45
C LEU A 32 -11.66 2.50 13.11
N PRO A 33 -12.55 3.33 12.51
CA PRO A 33 -13.07 3.08 11.17
C PRO A 33 -11.98 2.96 10.10
N ASP A 34 -10.92 3.77 10.17
CA ASP A 34 -9.83 3.73 9.19
C ASP A 34 -9.02 2.44 9.32
N TYR A 35 -8.74 1.99 10.54
CA TYR A 35 -8.08 0.69 10.74
C TYR A 35 -8.96 -0.48 10.31
N MET A 36 -10.28 -0.41 10.54
CA MET A 36 -11.21 -1.42 10.01
C MET A 36 -11.22 -1.43 8.47
N SER A 37 -11.21 -0.27 7.84
CA SER A 37 -11.08 -0.12 6.39
C SER A 37 -9.77 -0.75 5.90
N ASN A 38 -8.66 -0.55 6.61
CA ASN A 38 -7.37 -1.16 6.29
C ASN A 38 -7.40 -2.69 6.43
N ILE A 39 -8.06 -3.24 7.45
CA ILE A 39 -8.23 -4.71 7.59
C ILE A 39 -8.94 -5.27 6.36
N VAL A 40 -10.00 -4.62 5.89
CA VAL A 40 -10.79 -5.13 4.77
C VAL A 40 -10.10 -4.89 3.43
N ASN A 41 -9.65 -3.67 3.15
CA ASN A 41 -9.09 -3.29 1.85
C ASN A 41 -7.67 -3.84 1.67
N LYS A 42 -6.77 -3.53 2.60
CA LYS A 42 -5.36 -3.95 2.51
C LYS A 42 -5.18 -5.40 3.00
N GLY A 43 -5.81 -5.75 4.12
CA GLY A 43 -5.71 -7.10 4.67
C GLY A 43 -6.45 -8.14 3.82
N VAL A 44 -7.78 -8.04 3.73
CA VAL A 44 -8.59 -9.10 3.11
C VAL A 44 -8.55 -9.06 1.58
N GLN A 45 -8.76 -7.91 0.95
CA GLN A 45 -8.81 -7.85 -0.51
C GLN A 45 -7.41 -8.01 -1.12
N GLN A 46 -6.43 -7.25 -0.61
CA GLN A 46 -5.06 -7.22 -1.15
C GLN A 46 -4.10 -8.21 -0.46
N SER A 47 -4.59 -9.10 0.42
CA SER A 47 -3.79 -10.11 1.13
C SER A 47 -2.62 -9.54 1.96
N GLY A 48 -2.76 -8.33 2.49
CA GLY A 48 -1.74 -7.64 3.28
C GLY A 48 -0.68 -6.92 2.45
N ILE A 49 -0.83 -6.87 1.12
CA ILE A 49 0.04 -6.14 0.19
C ILE A 49 -0.56 -4.76 0.03
N ASP A 50 0.12 -3.72 0.47
CA ASP A 50 -0.42 -2.36 0.44
C ASP A 50 0.32 -1.39 -0.49
N HIS A 51 1.37 -1.86 -1.13
CA HIS A 51 2.12 -1.18 -2.19
C HIS A 51 2.06 -1.99 -3.48
N ALA A 52 2.17 -1.30 -4.61
CA ALA A 52 2.35 -1.90 -5.93
C ALA A 52 3.81 -2.24 -6.24
N VAL A 53 4.71 -2.12 -5.25
CA VAL A 53 6.12 -2.49 -5.37
C VAL A 53 6.33 -3.91 -4.82
N PRO A 54 6.51 -4.92 -5.69
CA PRO A 54 6.75 -6.28 -5.22
C PRO A 54 8.10 -6.41 -4.51
N GLU A 55 8.15 -7.17 -3.42
CA GLU A 55 9.39 -7.55 -2.72
C GLU A 55 10.26 -8.46 -3.58
N ALA A 56 9.64 -9.31 -4.41
CA ALA A 56 10.35 -10.11 -5.39
C ALA A 56 9.54 -10.25 -6.68
N VAL A 57 10.24 -10.21 -7.81
CA VAL A 57 9.67 -10.40 -9.14
C VAL A 57 10.66 -11.14 -10.03
N SER A 58 10.17 -12.12 -10.78
CA SER A 58 10.99 -12.84 -11.77
C SER A 58 11.53 -11.88 -12.81
N LYS A 59 12.73 -12.14 -13.33
CA LYS A 59 13.35 -11.32 -14.38
C LYS A 59 12.46 -11.17 -15.60
N THR A 60 11.81 -12.24 -16.05
CA THR A 60 10.86 -12.22 -17.16
C THR A 60 9.76 -11.19 -16.94
N GLU A 61 9.16 -11.20 -15.76
CA GLU A 61 8.08 -10.27 -15.41
C GLU A 61 8.59 -8.84 -15.26
N MET A 62 9.74 -8.64 -14.60
CA MET A 62 10.35 -7.30 -14.52
C MET A 62 10.64 -6.74 -15.92
N ASP A 63 11.20 -7.54 -16.82
CA ASP A 63 11.52 -7.11 -18.19
C ASP A 63 10.27 -6.64 -18.94
N LYS A 64 9.12 -7.28 -18.73
CA LYS A 64 7.82 -6.80 -19.25
C LYS A 64 7.41 -5.47 -18.63
N LEU A 65 7.54 -5.31 -17.31
CA LEU A 65 7.18 -4.07 -16.61
C LEU A 65 8.02 -2.88 -17.09
N LEU A 66 9.32 -3.09 -17.32
CA LEU A 66 10.24 -2.07 -17.84
C LEU A 66 9.87 -1.60 -19.27
N LEU A 67 9.02 -2.31 -20.01
CA LEU A 67 8.50 -1.83 -21.30
C LEU A 67 7.52 -0.68 -21.14
N PHE A 68 6.90 -0.52 -19.96
CA PHE A 68 5.89 0.49 -19.68
C PHE A 68 6.40 1.66 -18.83
N LEU A 69 7.72 1.78 -18.69
CA LEU A 69 8.36 2.85 -17.94
C LEU A 69 9.10 3.81 -18.87
N PHE A 70 9.16 5.08 -18.48
CA PHE A 70 10.06 6.04 -19.10
C PHE A 70 11.52 5.73 -18.71
N SER A 71 12.48 6.19 -19.51
CA SER A 71 13.91 5.87 -19.31
C SER A 71 14.43 6.29 -17.93
N GLU A 72 13.93 7.42 -17.41
CA GLU A 72 14.26 7.91 -16.06
C GLU A 72 13.71 6.99 -14.95
N ASP A 73 12.45 6.56 -15.09
CA ASP A 73 11.77 5.68 -14.14
C ASP A 73 12.36 4.27 -14.13
N LYS A 74 12.83 3.77 -15.29
CA LYS A 74 13.49 2.46 -15.38
C LYS A 74 14.72 2.38 -14.47
N SER A 75 15.55 3.43 -14.47
CA SER A 75 16.73 3.46 -13.59
C SER A 75 16.30 3.47 -12.13
N ALA A 76 15.35 4.34 -11.76
CA ALA A 76 14.86 4.43 -10.39
C ALA A 76 14.29 3.10 -9.87
N VAL A 77 13.53 2.40 -10.71
CA VAL A 77 13.02 1.07 -10.41
C VAL A 77 14.17 0.07 -10.30
N LEU A 78 15.05 -0.07 -11.30
CA LEU A 78 16.13 -1.06 -11.25
C LEU A 78 17.11 -0.81 -10.09
N ASP A 79 17.39 0.45 -9.77
CA ASP A 79 18.23 0.84 -8.63
C ASP A 79 17.60 0.47 -7.28
N SER A 80 16.30 0.20 -7.24
CA SER A 80 15.57 -0.23 -6.06
C SER A 80 15.65 -1.75 -5.82
N TYR A 81 16.15 -2.53 -6.78
CA TYR A 81 16.23 -4.00 -6.68
C TYR A 81 17.67 -4.51 -6.76
N ASN A 82 17.88 -5.71 -6.21
CA ASN A 82 19.06 -6.53 -6.41
C ASN A 82 18.69 -7.71 -7.32
N LEU A 83 19.45 -7.92 -8.39
CA LEU A 83 19.30 -9.10 -9.24
C LEU A 83 20.03 -10.28 -8.58
N ILE A 84 19.29 -11.36 -8.32
CA ILE A 84 19.81 -12.63 -7.79
C ILE A 84 19.67 -13.68 -8.88
N GLU A 85 20.82 -14.13 -9.38
CA GLU A 85 20.87 -15.18 -10.40
C GLU A 85 20.58 -16.55 -9.80
N SER A 86 19.93 -17.42 -10.57
CA SER A 86 19.60 -18.79 -10.15
C SER A 86 20.83 -19.67 -9.88
N SER A 87 21.99 -19.25 -10.37
CA SER A 87 23.30 -19.90 -10.14
C SER A 87 23.92 -19.60 -8.77
N THR A 88 23.41 -18.59 -8.04
CA THR A 88 24.03 -18.09 -6.81
C THR A 88 23.59 -18.91 -5.60
N SER A 89 24.48 -19.09 -4.61
CA SER A 89 24.16 -19.82 -3.37
C SER A 89 23.01 -19.22 -2.55
N THR A 90 22.76 -17.91 -2.68
CA THR A 90 21.66 -17.19 -2.02
C THR A 90 20.29 -17.50 -2.61
N TYR A 91 20.23 -18.04 -3.83
CA TYR A 91 18.96 -18.41 -4.49
C TYR A 91 18.20 -19.48 -3.72
N GLY A 92 18.92 -20.42 -3.07
CA GLY A 92 18.31 -21.48 -2.26
C GLY A 92 17.52 -20.94 -1.05
N ASP A 93 17.90 -19.77 -0.52
CA ASP A 93 17.14 -19.12 0.54
C ASP A 93 15.84 -18.49 0.02
N LEU A 94 15.85 -17.94 -1.19
CA LEU A 94 14.65 -17.37 -1.82
C LEU A 94 13.57 -18.42 -2.08
N LEU A 95 13.95 -19.65 -2.39
CA LEU A 95 13.00 -20.75 -2.64
C LEU A 95 12.15 -21.10 -1.40
N LYS A 96 12.54 -20.67 -0.20
CA LYS A 96 11.74 -20.85 1.02
C LYS A 96 10.50 -19.96 1.01
N ASP A 97 10.64 -18.74 0.48
CA ASP A 97 9.59 -17.73 0.44
C ASP A 97 8.87 -17.72 -0.93
N TYR A 98 9.58 -18.07 -2.00
CA TYR A 98 9.13 -18.10 -3.40
C TYR A 98 9.39 -19.47 -4.05
N PRO A 99 8.60 -20.50 -3.76
CA PRO A 99 8.89 -21.87 -4.19
C PRO A 99 8.75 -22.11 -5.70
N ASN A 100 7.97 -21.29 -6.43
CA ASN A 100 7.68 -21.51 -7.85
C ASN A 100 8.54 -20.64 -8.80
N LEU A 101 9.76 -20.27 -8.38
CA LEU A 101 10.66 -19.46 -9.20
C LEU A 101 11.22 -20.18 -10.44
N ASN A 102 11.05 -21.50 -10.54
CA ASN A 102 11.36 -22.32 -11.72
C ASN A 102 12.80 -22.17 -12.30
N GLY A 103 13.75 -21.66 -11.50
CA GLY A 103 15.13 -21.47 -11.95
C GLY A 103 15.38 -20.16 -12.72
N GLU A 104 14.42 -19.24 -12.74
CA GLU A 104 14.60 -17.89 -13.30
C GLU A 104 15.38 -16.98 -12.32
N ASP A 105 16.12 -16.01 -12.86
CA ASP A 105 16.71 -14.92 -12.08
C ASP A 105 15.61 -14.06 -11.46
N VAL A 106 15.88 -13.46 -10.30
CA VAL A 106 14.88 -12.73 -9.52
C VAL A 106 15.40 -11.37 -9.11
N TYR A 107 14.59 -10.35 -9.31
CA TYR A 107 14.80 -9.05 -8.71
C TYR A 107 14.17 -9.04 -7.32
N VAL A 108 14.98 -8.80 -6.29
CA VAL A 108 14.54 -8.68 -4.89
C VAL A 108 14.73 -7.24 -4.43
N LEU A 109 13.68 -6.66 -3.85
CA LEU A 109 13.65 -5.28 -3.40
C LEU A 109 14.74 -5.05 -2.33
N LYS A 110 15.43 -3.92 -2.44
CA LYS A 110 16.41 -3.48 -1.43
C LYS A 110 15.69 -3.07 -0.14
N ASP A 111 16.45 -2.96 0.94
CA ASP A 111 15.96 -2.31 2.16
C ASP A 111 15.80 -0.81 1.90
N LEU A 112 14.56 -0.40 1.64
CA LEU A 112 14.18 0.96 1.28
C LEU A 112 13.32 1.57 2.38
N THR A 113 13.47 2.88 2.58
CA THR A 113 12.57 3.64 3.45
C THR A 113 11.17 3.75 2.82
N ALA A 114 10.14 3.94 3.64
CA ALA A 114 8.76 4.14 3.15
C ALA A 114 8.68 5.24 2.08
N SER A 115 9.39 6.36 2.27
CA SER A 115 9.41 7.45 1.29
C SER A 115 10.06 7.07 -0.06
N GLN A 116 11.01 6.12 -0.07
CA GLN A 116 11.61 5.62 -1.31
C GLN A 116 10.66 4.68 -2.03
N ILE A 117 9.96 3.80 -1.30
CA ILE A 117 8.92 2.93 -1.86
C ILE A 117 7.81 3.80 -2.46
N ASP A 118 7.30 4.78 -1.70
CA ASP A 118 6.25 5.71 -2.16
C ASP A 118 6.64 6.44 -3.46
N SER A 119 7.92 6.74 -3.66
CA SER A 119 8.41 7.44 -4.85
C SER A 119 8.32 6.63 -6.14
N ILE A 120 8.40 5.30 -6.04
CA ILE A 120 8.29 4.38 -7.18
C ILE A 120 6.93 3.65 -7.22
N ASP A 121 6.10 3.80 -6.18
CA ASP A 121 4.87 3.02 -6.00
C ASP A 121 3.86 3.27 -7.14
N LEU A 122 3.57 4.55 -7.43
CA LEU A 122 2.67 4.91 -8.52
C LEU A 122 3.23 4.50 -9.89
N VAL A 123 4.53 4.66 -10.08
CA VAL A 123 5.24 4.32 -11.32
C VAL A 123 5.14 2.81 -11.58
N MET A 124 5.44 2.01 -10.56
CA MET A 124 5.32 0.55 -10.62
C MET A 124 3.87 0.11 -10.79
N ALA A 125 2.92 0.75 -10.10
CA ALA A 125 1.49 0.46 -10.26
C ALA A 125 1.06 0.66 -11.71
N LYS A 126 1.40 1.78 -12.34
CA LYS A 126 1.09 2.03 -13.76
C LYS A 126 1.69 0.96 -14.66
N ALA A 127 2.95 0.58 -14.44
CA ALA A 127 3.60 -0.47 -15.21
C ALA A 127 2.91 -1.84 -15.06
N LEU A 128 2.55 -2.24 -13.83
CA LEU A 128 1.81 -3.46 -13.54
C LEU A 128 0.45 -3.47 -14.21
N LEU A 129 -0.30 -2.37 -14.14
CA LEU A 129 -1.60 -2.25 -14.80
C LEU A 129 -1.48 -2.35 -16.32
N SER A 130 -0.47 -1.71 -16.91
CA SER A 130 -0.24 -1.77 -18.35
C SER A 130 0.17 -3.18 -18.80
N ALA A 131 1.11 -3.84 -18.10
CA ALA A 131 1.52 -5.20 -18.41
C ALA A 131 0.37 -6.20 -18.23
N SER A 132 -0.34 -6.14 -17.10
CA SER A 132 -1.52 -6.99 -16.85
C SER A 132 -2.65 -6.71 -17.85
N GLY A 133 -2.77 -5.47 -18.33
CA GLY A 133 -3.69 -5.12 -19.41
C GLY A 133 -3.37 -5.84 -20.71
N VAL A 134 -2.08 -5.95 -21.07
CA VAL A 134 -1.63 -6.73 -22.23
C VAL A 134 -1.89 -8.23 -22.02
N ASP A 135 -1.56 -8.78 -20.85
CA ASP A 135 -1.84 -10.20 -20.55
C ASP A 135 -3.34 -10.52 -20.65
N LYS A 136 -4.21 -9.62 -20.17
CA LYS A 136 -5.67 -9.75 -20.31
C LYS A 136 -6.11 -9.70 -21.77
N MET A 137 -5.56 -8.80 -22.58
CA MET A 137 -5.86 -8.77 -24.02
C MET A 137 -5.49 -10.07 -24.72
N ILE A 138 -4.34 -10.67 -24.36
CA ILE A 138 -3.92 -11.97 -24.89
C ILE A 138 -4.89 -13.07 -24.46
N ALA A 139 -5.28 -13.09 -23.18
CA ALA A 139 -6.20 -14.08 -22.65
C ALA A 139 -7.60 -13.97 -23.27
N ASP A 140 -8.14 -12.76 -23.41
CA ASP A 140 -9.48 -12.49 -23.93
C ASP A 140 -9.59 -12.77 -25.43
N ALA A 141 -8.51 -12.59 -26.19
CA ALA A 141 -8.50 -12.91 -27.62
C ALA A 141 -8.64 -14.41 -27.90
N ASN A 142 -8.34 -15.29 -26.93
CA ASN A 142 -8.58 -16.74 -27.01
C ASN A 142 -8.10 -17.41 -28.33
N GLY A 143 -6.98 -16.95 -28.87
CA GLY A 143 -6.42 -17.46 -30.13
C GLY A 143 -6.94 -16.76 -31.41
N GLU A 144 -7.63 -15.63 -31.28
CA GLU A 144 -8.03 -14.74 -32.37
C GLU A 144 -7.11 -13.51 -32.50
N GLU A 145 -7.33 -12.67 -33.52
CA GLU A 145 -6.55 -11.45 -33.75
C GLU A 145 -6.73 -10.45 -32.60
N ILE A 146 -5.62 -9.91 -32.10
CA ILE A 146 -5.59 -8.88 -31.06
C ILE A 146 -5.54 -7.51 -31.73
N ASP A 147 -6.46 -6.60 -31.41
CA ASP A 147 -6.34 -5.20 -31.81
C ASP A 147 -5.48 -4.45 -30.77
N PHE A 148 -4.25 -4.13 -31.15
CA PHE A 148 -3.35 -3.35 -30.34
C PHE A 148 -3.10 -2.00 -31.02
N ASN A 149 -3.61 -0.94 -30.41
CA ASN A 149 -3.45 0.43 -30.88
C ASN A 149 -3.85 0.64 -32.36
N GLY A 150 -4.92 -0.03 -32.81
CA GLY A 150 -5.40 0.04 -34.19
C GLY A 150 -4.68 -0.88 -35.17
N THR A 151 -3.75 -1.71 -34.69
CA THR A 151 -3.04 -2.72 -35.48
C THR A 151 -3.54 -4.10 -35.09
N LYS A 152 -4.01 -4.87 -36.08
CA LYS A 152 -4.40 -6.27 -35.87
C LYS A 152 -3.18 -7.15 -35.82
N ILE A 153 -3.01 -7.83 -34.70
CA ILE A 153 -1.89 -8.72 -34.42
C ILE A 153 -2.40 -10.16 -34.44
N PRO A 154 -1.77 -11.06 -35.23
CA PRO A 154 -2.15 -12.47 -35.26
C PRO A 154 -2.02 -13.14 -33.88
N ALA A 155 -2.91 -14.09 -33.62
CA ALA A 155 -2.85 -14.93 -32.44
C ALA A 155 -1.51 -15.67 -32.31
N GLY A 156 -0.99 -15.74 -31.08
CA GLY A 156 0.30 -16.40 -30.79
C GLY A 156 1.53 -15.52 -31.03
N THR A 157 1.37 -14.27 -31.44
CA THR A 157 2.46 -13.30 -31.46
C THR A 157 2.79 -12.88 -30.02
N ASP A 158 4.07 -12.89 -29.65
CA ASP A 158 4.53 -12.34 -28.38
C ASP A 158 4.46 -10.80 -28.42
N LEU A 159 3.41 -10.24 -27.83
CA LEU A 159 3.18 -8.80 -27.76
C LEU A 159 4.28 -8.08 -27.00
N PHE A 160 4.83 -8.66 -25.93
CA PHE A 160 5.88 -8.02 -25.16
C PHE A 160 7.19 -7.96 -25.96
N ALA A 161 7.53 -9.02 -26.69
CA ALA A 161 8.66 -9.00 -27.62
C ALA A 161 8.46 -7.95 -28.74
N MET A 162 7.24 -7.81 -29.26
CA MET A 162 6.92 -6.77 -30.25
C MET A 162 7.08 -5.37 -29.66
N LEU A 163 6.56 -5.13 -28.45
CA LEU A 163 6.71 -3.87 -27.72
C LEU A 163 8.17 -3.53 -27.43
N ALA A 164 8.99 -4.54 -27.14
CA ALA A 164 10.43 -4.36 -26.93
C ALA A 164 11.16 -3.87 -28.20
N GLN A 165 10.65 -4.22 -29.39
CA GLN A 165 11.21 -3.79 -30.67
C GLN A 165 10.76 -2.38 -31.10
N ILE A 166 9.75 -1.81 -30.45
CA ILE A 166 9.29 -0.44 -30.74
C ILE A 166 10.38 0.55 -30.31
N PRO A 167 10.73 1.53 -31.17
CA PRO A 167 11.65 2.61 -30.82
C PRO A 167 11.23 3.29 -29.52
N GLU A 168 12.21 3.68 -28.71
CA GLU A 168 11.96 4.24 -27.37
C GLU A 168 11.02 5.45 -27.40
N GLU A 169 11.16 6.33 -28.40
CA GLU A 169 10.27 7.48 -28.61
C GLU A 169 8.80 7.08 -28.80
N LYS A 170 8.53 6.04 -29.59
CA LYS A 170 7.16 5.56 -29.84
C LYS A 170 6.59 4.78 -28.67
N ARG A 171 7.44 4.11 -27.90
CA ARG A 171 7.03 3.46 -26.66
C ARG A 171 6.72 4.49 -25.58
N ALA A 172 7.46 5.59 -25.50
CA ALA A 172 7.15 6.69 -24.59
C ALA A 172 5.75 7.29 -24.88
N GLU A 173 5.38 7.46 -26.16
CA GLU A 173 4.00 7.88 -26.53
C GLU A 173 2.93 6.89 -26.03
N ILE A 174 3.19 5.58 -26.11
CA ILE A 174 2.26 4.54 -25.61
C ILE A 174 2.15 4.59 -24.08
N VAL A 175 3.29 4.72 -23.40
CA VAL A 175 3.34 4.82 -21.93
C VAL A 175 2.63 6.07 -21.44
N ASP A 176 2.82 7.21 -22.10
CA ASP A 176 2.16 8.46 -21.78
C ASP A 176 0.63 8.36 -21.99
N ALA A 177 0.20 7.82 -23.13
CA ALA A 177 -1.22 7.59 -23.41
C ALA A 177 -1.87 6.60 -22.43
N SER A 178 -1.16 5.56 -22.01
CA SER A 178 -1.62 4.63 -20.98
C SER A 178 -1.69 5.30 -19.60
N SER A 179 -0.66 6.08 -19.25
CA SER A 179 -0.57 6.81 -17.98
C SER A 179 -1.71 7.82 -17.82
N ALA A 180 -2.03 8.57 -18.89
CA ALA A 180 -3.13 9.53 -18.90
C ALA A 180 -4.49 8.87 -18.61
N LYS A 181 -4.71 7.61 -19.01
CA LYS A 181 -5.94 6.88 -18.66
C LYS A 181 -6.04 6.63 -17.16
N PHE A 182 -4.91 6.35 -16.51
CA PHE A 182 -4.86 6.07 -15.08
C PHE A 182 -5.03 7.31 -14.21
N GLU A 183 -4.66 8.50 -14.69
CA GLU A 183 -4.88 9.76 -13.95
C GLU A 183 -6.36 9.98 -13.59
N SER A 184 -7.27 9.56 -14.47
CA SER A 184 -8.71 9.65 -14.23
C SER A 184 -9.21 8.78 -13.07
N MET A 185 -8.46 7.75 -12.68
CA MET A 185 -8.79 6.84 -11.58
C MET A 185 -8.30 7.37 -10.22
N GLY A 186 -7.33 8.27 -10.22
CA GLY A 186 -6.65 8.79 -9.02
C GLY A 186 -5.59 7.84 -8.48
N ASP A 187 -4.44 8.39 -8.05
CA ASP A 187 -3.23 7.65 -7.69
C ASP A 187 -3.47 6.51 -6.69
N LYS A 188 -4.27 6.75 -5.65
CA LYS A 188 -4.59 5.73 -4.63
C LYS A 188 -5.30 4.51 -5.21
N MET A 189 -6.20 4.72 -6.17
CA MET A 189 -6.91 3.62 -6.83
C MET A 189 -5.96 2.84 -7.74
N VAL A 190 -5.06 3.54 -8.45
CA VAL A 190 -4.03 2.92 -9.30
C VAL A 190 -3.11 2.04 -8.46
N ILE A 191 -2.61 2.54 -7.33
CA ILE A 191 -1.77 1.77 -6.39
C ILE A 191 -2.54 0.56 -5.84
N GLN A 192 -3.81 0.74 -5.46
CA GLN A 192 -4.64 -0.37 -4.94
C GLN A 192 -4.89 -1.49 -5.97
N VAL A 193 -5.06 -1.14 -7.25
CA VAL A 193 -5.14 -2.14 -8.31
C VAL A 193 -3.77 -2.79 -8.53
N GLY A 194 -2.70 -2.01 -8.52
CA GLY A 194 -1.31 -2.50 -8.62
C GLY A 194 -0.98 -3.51 -7.53
N ALA A 195 -1.32 -3.24 -6.27
CA ALA A 195 -1.15 -4.16 -5.15
C ALA A 195 -1.89 -5.50 -5.34
N ASN A 196 -3.09 -5.47 -5.96
CA ASN A 196 -3.80 -6.72 -6.34
C ASN A 196 -3.10 -7.49 -7.47
N ILE A 197 -2.41 -6.80 -8.38
CA ILE A 197 -1.60 -7.46 -9.41
C ILE A 197 -0.38 -8.10 -8.75
N VAL A 198 0.30 -7.41 -7.82
CA VAL A 198 1.40 -7.97 -7.02
C VAL A 198 0.96 -9.24 -6.28
N LYS A 199 -0.25 -9.25 -5.70
CA LYS A 199 -0.84 -10.46 -5.11
C LYS A 199 -0.88 -11.63 -6.11
N THR A 200 -1.29 -11.36 -7.34
CA THR A 200 -1.39 -12.38 -8.39
C THR A 200 0.00 -12.87 -8.81
N THR A 201 0.98 -11.97 -8.88
CA THR A 201 2.40 -12.33 -9.06
C THR A 201 2.88 -13.25 -7.95
N TYR A 202 2.59 -12.93 -6.69
CA TYR A 202 2.95 -13.75 -5.53
C TYR A 202 2.27 -15.12 -5.52
N ASP A 203 0.99 -15.19 -5.89
CA ASP A 203 0.29 -16.47 -6.05
C ASP A 203 0.98 -17.33 -7.13
N THR A 204 1.45 -16.71 -8.22
CA THR A 204 2.21 -17.38 -9.29
C THR A 204 3.57 -17.87 -8.79
N LEU A 205 4.26 -17.05 -7.97
CA LEU A 205 5.52 -17.38 -7.32
C LEU A 205 5.37 -18.41 -6.18
N GLY A 206 4.14 -18.80 -5.83
CA GLY A 206 3.83 -19.78 -4.80
C GLY A 206 3.98 -19.26 -3.37
N VAL A 207 3.95 -17.93 -3.18
CA VAL A 207 3.97 -17.29 -1.87
C VAL A 207 2.68 -17.61 -1.13
N ASP A 208 2.76 -17.90 0.17
CA ASP A 208 1.58 -18.05 1.03
C ASP A 208 0.95 -16.68 1.33
N THR A 209 0.12 -16.20 0.39
CA THR A 209 -0.62 -14.93 0.53
C THR A 209 -1.62 -14.97 1.69
N GLY A 210 -2.03 -16.16 2.16
CA GLY A 210 -2.85 -16.33 3.36
C GLY A 210 -2.09 -16.04 4.66
N LYS A 211 -0.81 -16.43 4.74
CA LYS A 211 0.07 -16.06 5.85
C LYS A 211 0.33 -14.56 5.87
N LEU A 212 0.57 -13.94 4.71
CA LEU A 212 0.75 -12.50 4.59
C LEU A 212 -0.49 -11.73 5.07
N GLN A 213 -1.66 -12.12 4.57
CA GLN A 213 -2.96 -11.60 4.99
C GLN A 213 -3.15 -11.69 6.51
N ARG A 214 -2.94 -12.88 7.09
CA ARG A 214 -3.12 -13.10 8.52
C ARG A 214 -2.19 -12.21 9.34
N ASN A 215 -0.91 -12.14 8.98
CA ASN A 215 0.05 -11.32 9.69
C ASN A 215 -0.35 -9.83 9.65
N TYR A 216 -0.76 -9.34 8.49
CA TYR A 216 -1.24 -7.96 8.34
C TYR A 216 -2.48 -7.69 9.21
N ILE A 217 -3.51 -8.54 9.14
CA ILE A 217 -4.74 -8.40 9.92
C ILE A 217 -4.45 -8.44 11.43
N LEU A 218 -3.57 -9.34 11.88
CA LEU A 218 -3.18 -9.43 13.28
C LEU A 218 -2.43 -8.19 13.76
N ASN A 219 -1.50 -7.67 12.96
CA ASN A 219 -0.75 -6.45 13.29
C ASN A 219 -1.67 -5.24 13.41
N ILE A 220 -2.58 -5.04 12.45
CA ILE A 220 -3.56 -3.94 12.51
C ILE A 220 -4.55 -4.14 13.66
N GLY A 221 -5.04 -5.36 13.86
CA GLY A 221 -5.94 -5.68 14.97
C GLY A 221 -5.30 -5.41 16.33
N TYR A 222 -4.00 -5.70 16.48
CA TYR A 222 -3.25 -5.36 17.67
C TYR A 222 -3.15 -3.84 17.89
N ILE A 223 -2.88 -3.07 16.83
CA ILE A 223 -2.87 -1.60 16.90
C ILE A 223 -4.24 -1.05 17.32
N MET A 224 -5.33 -1.60 16.77
CA MET A 224 -6.70 -1.20 17.16
C MET A 224 -6.96 -1.43 18.64
N LEU A 225 -6.54 -2.58 19.19
CA LEU A 225 -6.69 -2.86 20.63
C LEU A 225 -5.94 -1.84 21.49
N LEU A 226 -4.72 -1.45 21.10
CA LEU A 226 -3.96 -0.43 21.81
C LEU A 226 -4.65 0.94 21.76
N ILE A 227 -5.21 1.32 20.61
CA ILE A 227 -5.94 2.59 20.44
C ILE A 227 -7.21 2.59 21.29
N THR A 228 -7.97 1.49 21.30
CA THR A 228 -9.15 1.34 22.17
C THR A 228 -8.77 1.42 23.65
N LEU A 229 -7.68 0.77 24.06
CA LEU A 229 -7.20 0.81 25.45
C LEU A 229 -6.78 2.23 25.84
N LEU A 230 -6.10 2.95 24.95
CA LEU A 230 -5.75 4.36 25.15
C LEU A 230 -7.01 5.23 25.29
N GLY A 231 -7.99 5.07 24.40
CA GLY A 231 -9.26 5.79 24.46
C GLY A 231 -10.00 5.56 25.78
N ALA A 232 -10.06 4.31 26.24
CA ALA A 232 -10.65 3.96 27.53
C ALA A 232 -9.89 4.60 28.71
N ALA A 233 -8.56 4.58 28.70
CA ALA A 233 -7.74 5.22 29.72
C ALA A 233 -7.95 6.75 29.76
N CYS A 234 -8.02 7.40 28.59
CA CYS A 234 -8.35 8.82 28.48
C CYS A 234 -9.75 9.12 29.06
N SER A 235 -10.75 8.30 28.73
CA SER A 235 -12.11 8.46 29.25
C SER A 235 -12.17 8.39 30.78
N ILE A 236 -11.50 7.40 31.38
CA ILE A 236 -11.39 7.26 32.84
C ILE A 236 -10.68 8.47 33.46
N ALA A 237 -9.57 8.90 32.87
CA ALA A 237 -8.80 10.04 33.35
C ALA A 237 -9.60 11.35 33.30
N VAL A 238 -10.35 11.59 32.22
CA VAL A 238 -11.25 12.75 32.08
C VAL A 238 -12.33 12.71 33.15
N GLY A 239 -12.97 11.56 33.36
CA GLY A 239 -13.98 11.38 34.41
C GLY A 239 -13.44 11.70 35.80
N PHE A 240 -12.23 11.21 36.12
CA PHE A 240 -11.54 11.50 37.38
C PHE A 240 -11.22 13.00 37.54
N ILE A 241 -10.68 13.64 36.50
CA ILE A 241 -10.36 15.07 36.52
C ILE A 241 -11.63 15.91 36.69
N ALA A 242 -12.70 15.59 35.96
CA ALA A 242 -13.98 16.28 36.05
C ALA A 242 -14.58 16.18 37.46
N ALA A 243 -14.55 14.99 38.07
CA ALA A 243 -14.99 14.79 39.46
C ALA A 243 -14.18 15.64 40.45
N LYS A 244 -12.84 15.72 40.27
CA LYS A 244 -11.96 16.52 41.12
C LYS A 244 -12.21 18.03 40.96
N ILE A 245 -12.43 18.51 39.73
CA ILE A 245 -12.79 19.90 39.46
C ILE A 245 -14.15 20.24 40.08
N ALA A 246 -15.16 19.38 39.91
CA ALA A 246 -16.49 19.61 40.46
C ALA A 246 -16.49 19.66 42.00
N ALA A 247 -15.80 18.72 42.65
CA ALA A 247 -15.66 18.71 44.11
C ALA A 247 -14.88 19.93 44.63
N GLY A 248 -13.80 20.31 43.95
CA GLY A 248 -12.99 21.47 44.30
C GLY A 248 -13.75 22.79 44.13
N LEU A 249 -14.42 22.99 42.99
CA LEU A 249 -15.25 24.15 42.71
C LEU A 249 -16.43 24.24 43.71
N GLY A 250 -17.08 23.12 44.02
CA GLY A 250 -18.18 23.07 44.99
C GLY A 250 -17.74 23.47 46.40
N ARG A 251 -16.52 23.09 46.81
CA ARG A 251 -15.92 23.54 48.07
C ARG A 251 -15.63 25.04 48.05
N ASP A 252 -15.08 25.55 46.96
CA ASP A 252 -14.63 26.94 46.86
C ASP A 252 -15.80 27.93 46.68
N LEU A 253 -16.93 27.49 46.10
CA LEU A 253 -18.17 28.27 46.00
C LEU A 253 -18.97 28.35 47.31
N ARG A 254 -18.74 27.42 48.24
CA ARG A 254 -19.38 27.41 49.57
C ARG A 254 -18.66 28.29 50.60
N LYS A 255 -17.46 28.79 50.27
CA LYS A 255 -16.70 29.75 51.06
C LYS A 255 -17.03 31.18 50.63
#